data_AF-A0A7K1NKI2-F1
#
_entry.id   AF-A0A7K1NKI2-F1
#
_cell.length_a   1.000
_cell.length_b   1.000
_cell.length_c   1.000
_cell.angle_alpha   90.00
_cell.angle_beta   90.00
_cell.angle_gamma   90.00
#
_symmetry.space_group_name_H-M   'P 1'
#
loop_
_entity.id
_entity.type
_entity.pdbx_description
1 polymer ?
#
loop_
_entity_poly.entity_id
_entity_poly.type
_entity_poly.pdbx_seq_one_letter_code
_entity_poly.pdbx_strand_id
1 'polypeptide(L)'
;MTNWKQERHAAQEEVEALAVLLRDEDTTDRRLIAGYLEAKRVLARAFEQLAVEKYSDNSHLESAKIMIEHAMRSTFTQIPEKYLRVSGFSRVHAMLLAYLVPRVGTAVYADELRMLTGDAVHTERRARDLRDLGFALLASDHPGGQAYTLVDSVPAAQTAAVILIHRNIRQDKTLSENSRARLLRLAGIGIPPEQE
;
A
#
# COMPACT_ATOMS: atom_id res chain seq x y z
N MET A 1 17.00 15.74 12.13
CA MET A 1 15.76 15.16 11.57
C MET A 1 14.75 16.28 11.47
N THR A 2 14.28 16.59 10.27
CA THR A 2 13.18 17.54 10.06
C THR A 2 11.89 16.95 10.60
N ASN A 3 11.05 17.75 11.25
CA ASN A 3 9.74 17.34 11.74
C ASN A 3 8.62 18.03 10.95
N TRP A 4 7.39 17.53 11.07
CA TRP A 4 6.20 18.07 10.42
C TRP A 4 6.06 19.58 10.60
N LYS A 5 6.38 20.12 11.78
CA LYS A 5 6.24 21.56 12.05
C LYS A 5 7.15 22.39 11.15
N GLN A 6 8.39 21.95 10.95
CA GLN A 6 9.36 22.63 10.09
C GLN A 6 8.95 22.53 8.62
N GLU A 7 8.59 21.34 8.15
CA GLU A 7 8.17 21.15 6.74
C GLU A 7 6.84 21.85 6.44
N ARG A 8 5.91 21.90 7.40
CA ARG A 8 4.67 22.66 7.28
C ARG A 8 4.95 24.16 7.10
N HIS A 9 5.90 24.70 7.85
CA HIS A 9 6.29 26.11 7.72
C HIS A 9 6.86 26.40 6.34
N ALA A 10 7.82 25.59 5.88
CA ALA A 10 8.40 25.72 4.55
C ALA A 10 7.33 25.59 3.44
N ALA A 11 6.40 24.64 3.59
CA ALA A 11 5.29 24.50 2.65
C ALA A 11 4.36 25.73 2.64
N GLN A 12 4.15 26.37 3.78
CA GLN A 12 3.37 27.60 3.86
C GLN A 12 4.08 28.74 3.12
N GLU A 13 5.38 28.94 3.35
CA GLU A 13 6.18 29.97 2.68
C GLU A 13 6.14 29.82 1.16
N GLU A 14 6.29 28.60 0.64
CA GLU A 14 6.24 28.35 -0.81
C GLU A 14 4.83 28.55 -1.41
N VAL A 15 3.77 28.21 -0.67
CA VAL A 15 2.39 28.50 -1.09
C VAL A 15 2.13 30.01 -1.13
N GLU A 16 2.64 30.76 -0.16
CA GLU A 16 2.57 32.22 -0.15
C GLU A 16 3.35 32.83 -1.32
N ALA A 17 4.55 32.31 -1.62
CA ALA A 17 5.34 32.72 -2.78
C ALA A 17 4.60 32.46 -4.10
N LEU A 18 3.98 31.29 -4.26
CA LEU A 18 3.14 30.99 -5.42
C LEU A 18 1.94 31.94 -5.52
N ALA A 19 1.29 32.26 -4.39
CA ALA A 19 0.18 33.19 -4.38
C ALA A 19 0.57 34.61 -4.83
N VAL A 20 1.81 35.05 -4.51
CA VAL A 20 2.36 36.32 -5.03
C VAL A 20 2.53 36.26 -6.55
N LEU A 21 3.11 35.17 -7.08
CA LEU A 21 3.28 34.99 -8.52
C LEU A 21 1.94 34.97 -9.27
N LEU A 22 0.91 34.34 -8.71
CA LEU A 22 -0.42 34.28 -9.32
C LEU A 22 -1.15 35.63 -9.35
N ARG A 23 -0.76 36.59 -8.50
CA ARG A 23 -1.37 37.93 -8.44
C ARG A 23 -0.66 38.95 -9.32
N ASP A 24 0.58 38.67 -9.72
CA ASP A 24 1.39 39.57 -10.54
C ASP A 24 1.10 39.35 -12.02
N GLU A 25 0.40 40.31 -12.64
CA GLU A 25 0.00 40.26 -14.05
C GLU A 25 1.18 40.22 -15.02
N ASP A 26 2.38 40.66 -14.59
CA ASP A 26 3.61 40.65 -15.39
C ASP A 26 4.41 39.35 -15.22
N THR A 27 3.95 38.40 -14.39
CA THR A 27 4.64 37.13 -14.20
C THR A 27 4.57 36.26 -15.44
N THR A 28 5.75 35.90 -15.97
CA THR A 28 5.87 34.98 -17.10
C THR A 28 5.39 33.56 -16.78
N ASP A 29 4.83 32.86 -17.77
CA ASP A 29 4.40 31.45 -17.67
C ASP A 29 5.47 30.54 -17.07
N ARG A 30 6.74 30.71 -17.48
CA ARG A 30 7.86 29.91 -16.97
C ARG A 30 8.03 30.07 -15.47
N ARG A 31 7.85 31.29 -14.95
CA ARG A 31 7.99 31.59 -13.52
C ARG A 31 6.79 31.06 -12.74
N LEU A 32 5.58 31.15 -13.28
CA LEU A 32 4.38 30.52 -12.70
C LEU A 32 4.53 29.01 -12.59
N ILE A 33 4.97 28.34 -13.67
CA ILE A 33 5.19 26.89 -13.68
C ILE A 33 6.25 26.49 -12.67
N ALA A 34 7.37 27.21 -12.61
CA ALA A 34 8.43 26.94 -11.64
C ALA A 34 7.93 27.07 -10.19
N GLY A 35 7.21 28.15 -9.87
CA GLY A 35 6.63 28.36 -8.55
C GLY A 35 5.60 27.28 -8.18
N TYR A 36 4.75 26.88 -9.13
CA TYR A 36 3.79 25.80 -8.91
C TYR A 36 4.47 24.47 -8.60
N LEU A 37 5.49 24.09 -9.38
CA LEU A 37 6.21 22.85 -9.19
C LEU A 37 6.96 22.82 -7.86
N GLU A 38 7.54 23.94 -7.45
CA GLU A 38 8.25 24.06 -6.17
C GLU A 38 7.28 23.97 -4.98
N ALA A 39 6.19 24.74 -4.99
CA ALA A 39 5.15 24.66 -3.97
C ALA A 39 4.57 23.24 -3.86
N LYS A 40 4.28 22.59 -4.99
CA LYS A 40 3.83 21.20 -5.04
C LYS A 40 4.84 20.25 -4.39
N ARG A 41 6.14 20.42 -4.69
CA ARG A 41 7.23 19.57 -4.16
C ARG A 41 7.37 19.71 -2.64
N VAL A 42 7.33 20.94 -2.12
CA VAL A 42 7.46 21.19 -0.68
C VAL A 42 6.20 20.76 0.08
N LEU A 43 5.00 20.98 -0.47
CA LEU A 43 3.76 20.43 0.07
C LEU A 43 3.79 18.91 0.18
N ALA A 44 4.20 18.22 -0.91
CA ALA A 44 4.28 16.76 -0.91
C ALA A 44 5.21 16.25 0.20
N ARG A 45 6.38 16.87 0.37
CA ARG A 45 7.32 16.53 1.45
C ARG A 45 6.73 16.76 2.83
N ALA A 46 6.03 17.87 3.04
CA ALA A 46 5.40 18.17 4.32
C ALA A 46 4.34 17.12 4.67
N PHE A 47 3.48 16.76 3.72
CA PHE A 47 2.47 15.72 3.94
C PHE A 47 3.07 14.33 4.13
N GLU A 48 4.18 14.00 3.46
CA GLU A 48 4.93 12.76 3.73
C GLU A 48 5.41 12.72 5.18
N GLN A 49 5.99 13.82 5.71
CA GLN A 49 6.41 13.86 7.11
C GLN A 49 5.23 13.78 8.08
N LEU A 50 4.11 14.45 7.78
CA LEU A 50 2.88 14.30 8.57
C LEU A 50 2.44 12.82 8.62
N ALA A 51 2.48 12.14 7.47
CA ALA A 51 2.08 10.76 7.36
C ALA A 51 3.02 9.84 8.17
N VAL A 52 4.33 10.10 8.10
CA VAL A 52 5.33 9.40 8.90
C VAL A 52 5.10 9.59 10.40
N GLU A 53 4.84 10.82 10.86
CA GLU A 53 4.62 11.09 12.27
C GLU A 53 3.30 10.49 12.79
N LYS A 54 2.22 10.56 12.01
CA LYS A 54 0.90 10.12 12.45
C LYS A 54 0.62 8.64 12.23
N TYR A 55 1.20 8.03 11.20
CA TYR A 55 0.86 6.69 10.73
C TYR A 55 2.08 5.76 10.69
N SER A 56 3.08 6.01 11.56
CA SER A 56 4.26 5.13 11.70
C SER A 56 3.98 3.82 12.40
N ASP A 57 2.79 3.65 12.99
CA ASP A 57 2.42 2.41 13.69
C ASP A 57 2.41 1.22 12.71
N ASN A 58 3.16 0.18 13.06
CA ASN A 58 3.24 -1.07 12.31
C ASN A 58 2.43 -2.21 12.95
N SER A 59 1.78 -1.97 14.09
CA SER A 59 1.08 -2.98 14.88
C SER A 59 0.05 -3.76 14.06
N HIS A 60 -0.73 -3.07 13.21
CA HIS A 60 -1.72 -3.71 12.35
C HIS A 60 -1.10 -4.64 11.31
N LEU A 61 0.01 -4.22 10.68
CA LEU A 61 0.69 -5.06 9.70
C LEU A 61 1.32 -6.29 10.35
N GLU A 62 1.98 -6.12 11.49
CA GLU A 62 2.61 -7.24 12.21
C GLU A 62 1.56 -8.22 12.75
N SER A 63 0.44 -7.71 13.27
CA SER A 63 -0.69 -8.56 13.70
C SER A 63 -1.26 -9.36 12.53
N ALA A 64 -1.46 -8.72 11.37
CA ALA A 64 -1.89 -9.41 10.15
C ALA A 64 -0.92 -10.53 9.74
N LYS A 65 0.39 -10.23 9.70
CA LYS A 65 1.42 -11.23 9.38
C LYS A 65 1.36 -12.43 10.33
N ILE A 66 1.29 -12.19 11.64
CA ILE A 66 1.24 -13.27 12.64
C ILE A 66 0.03 -14.18 12.40
N MET A 67 -1.16 -13.61 12.20
CA MET A 67 -2.37 -14.40 11.96
C MET A 67 -2.28 -15.21 10.66
N ILE A 68 -1.74 -14.61 9.60
CA ILE A 68 -1.59 -15.27 8.30
C ILE A 68 -0.54 -16.38 8.38
N GLU A 69 0.63 -16.15 9.00
CA GLU A 69 1.67 -17.16 9.15
C GLU A 69 1.20 -18.32 10.04
N HIS A 70 0.42 -18.03 11.07
CA HIS A 70 -0.24 -19.06 11.86
C HIS A 70 -1.19 -19.90 10.99
N ALA A 71 -2.05 -19.25 10.20
CA ALA A 71 -2.94 -19.93 9.26
C ALA A 71 -2.17 -20.76 8.22
N MET A 72 -1.04 -20.25 7.70
CA MET A 72 -0.16 -20.98 6.80
C MET A 72 0.36 -22.28 7.45
N ARG A 73 0.89 -22.19 8.67
CA ARG A 73 1.44 -23.35 9.40
C ARG A 73 0.38 -24.38 9.75
N SER A 74 -0.80 -23.93 10.17
CA SER A 74 -1.90 -24.82 10.54
C SER A 74 -2.48 -25.56 9.34
N THR A 75 -2.55 -24.89 8.18
CA THR A 75 -3.23 -25.41 6.99
C THR A 75 -2.28 -26.20 6.08
N PHE A 76 -1.01 -25.81 5.98
CA PHE A 76 -0.07 -26.32 4.98
C PHE A 76 1.13 -27.06 5.58
N THR A 77 0.84 -28.13 6.33
CA THR A 77 1.84 -28.92 7.08
C THR A 77 2.91 -29.61 6.21
N GLN A 78 2.63 -29.80 4.92
CA GLN A 78 3.55 -30.45 3.96
C GLN A 78 4.40 -29.45 3.17
N ILE A 79 4.14 -28.15 3.30
CA ILE A 79 4.88 -27.11 2.59
C ILE A 79 6.13 -26.73 3.41
N PRO A 80 7.32 -26.63 2.78
CA PRO A 80 8.53 -26.23 3.48
C PRO A 80 8.39 -24.86 4.17
N GLU A 81 8.93 -24.79 5.38
CA GLU A 81 8.91 -23.62 6.27
C GLU A 81 9.32 -22.30 5.60
N LYS A 82 10.26 -22.35 4.63
CA LYS A 82 10.69 -21.15 3.88
C LYS A 82 9.57 -20.46 3.09
N TYR A 83 8.48 -21.16 2.77
CA TYR A 83 7.32 -20.58 2.08
C TYR A 83 6.17 -20.20 3.03
N LEU A 84 6.27 -20.55 4.32
CA LEU A 84 5.26 -20.27 5.36
C LEU A 84 5.55 -18.95 6.08
N ARG A 85 5.99 -17.94 5.32
CA ARG A 85 6.34 -16.61 5.82
C ARG A 85 5.71 -15.53 4.95
N VAL A 86 5.25 -14.46 5.57
CA VAL A 86 4.70 -13.30 4.86
C VAL A 86 5.85 -12.35 4.50
N SER A 87 6.05 -12.10 3.20
CA SER A 87 7.13 -11.26 2.70
C SER A 87 6.66 -10.30 1.61
N GLY A 88 7.46 -9.28 1.31
CA GLY A 88 7.17 -8.31 0.25
C GLY A 88 6.22 -7.18 0.65
N PHE A 89 5.95 -7.01 1.95
CA PHE A 89 5.16 -5.90 2.50
C PHE A 89 6.07 -4.95 3.28
N SER A 90 6.19 -3.72 2.78
CA SER A 90 7.02 -2.64 3.32
C SER A 90 6.27 -1.70 4.28
N ARG A 91 7.00 -0.72 4.83
CA ARG A 91 6.48 0.40 5.63
C ARG A 91 5.28 1.13 5.02
N VAL A 92 5.22 1.20 3.68
CA VAL A 92 4.09 1.80 2.96
C VAL A 92 2.77 1.10 3.32
N HIS A 93 2.77 -0.23 3.43
CA HIS A 93 1.56 -0.99 3.79
C HIS A 93 1.19 -0.79 5.27
N ALA A 94 2.18 -0.67 6.15
CA ALA A 94 1.94 -0.33 7.55
C ALA A 94 1.25 1.04 7.68
N MET A 95 1.76 2.05 6.96
CA MET A 95 1.16 3.39 6.95
C MET A 95 -0.27 3.39 6.39
N LEU A 96 -0.51 2.65 5.30
CA LEU A 96 -1.85 2.52 4.74
C LEU A 96 -2.82 1.85 5.72
N LEU A 97 -2.40 0.79 6.41
CA LEU A 97 -3.22 0.14 7.43
C LEU A 97 -3.47 1.04 8.64
N ALA A 98 -2.46 1.73 9.14
CA ALA A 98 -2.60 2.71 10.23
C ALA A 98 -3.54 3.87 9.84
N TYR A 99 -3.64 4.21 8.55
CA TYR A 99 -4.60 5.19 8.05
C TYR A 99 -6.02 4.64 7.91
N LEU A 100 -6.15 3.44 7.34
CA LEU A 100 -7.43 2.84 6.95
C LEU A 100 -8.17 2.17 8.10
N VAL A 101 -7.47 1.50 9.04
CA VAL A 101 -8.10 0.76 10.14
C VAL A 101 -8.96 1.65 11.06
N PRO A 102 -8.53 2.87 11.44
CA PRO A 102 -9.40 3.79 12.17
C PRO A 102 -10.61 4.30 11.37
N ARG A 103 -10.67 4.01 10.06
CA ARG A 103 -11.67 4.51 9.09
C ARG A 103 -12.44 3.37 8.42
N VAL A 104 -12.55 2.20 9.06
CA VAL A 104 -13.37 1.10 8.56
C VAL A 104 -14.78 1.59 8.22
N GLY A 105 -15.28 1.18 7.06
CA GLY A 105 -16.59 1.59 6.53
C GLY A 105 -16.62 3.00 5.91
N THR A 106 -15.53 3.76 5.96
CA THR A 106 -15.45 5.10 5.38
C THR A 106 -14.72 5.06 4.04
N ALA A 107 -15.28 5.73 3.03
CA ALA A 107 -14.62 5.91 1.74
C ALA A 107 -13.44 6.87 1.87
N VAL A 108 -12.28 6.43 1.41
CA VAL A 108 -11.03 7.21 1.37
C VAL A 108 -10.61 7.39 -0.09
N TYR A 109 -10.38 8.63 -0.51
CA TYR A 109 -10.01 8.90 -1.89
C TYR A 109 -8.60 8.39 -2.22
N ALA A 110 -8.41 7.95 -3.47
CA ALA A 110 -7.12 7.48 -3.96
C ALA A 110 -6.01 8.52 -3.80
N ASP A 111 -6.33 9.81 -3.94
CA ASP A 111 -5.38 10.92 -3.79
C ASP A 111 -4.90 11.09 -2.35
N GLU A 112 -5.76 10.84 -1.36
CA GLU A 112 -5.34 10.82 0.05
C GLU A 112 -4.32 9.71 0.28
N LEU A 113 -4.56 8.50 -0.26
CA LEU A 113 -3.63 7.38 -0.13
C LEU A 113 -2.30 7.65 -0.85
N ARG A 114 -2.32 8.33 -2.00
CA ARG A 114 -1.10 8.75 -2.72
C ARG A 114 -0.29 9.73 -1.89
N MET A 115 -0.97 10.72 -1.30
CA MET A 115 -0.34 11.74 -0.46
C MET A 115 0.39 11.11 0.74
N LEU A 116 -0.19 10.07 1.35
CA LEU A 116 0.42 9.38 2.49
C LEU A 116 1.69 8.60 2.13
N THR A 117 1.77 8.11 0.90
CA THR A 117 2.80 7.16 0.49
C THR A 117 3.89 7.78 -0.38
N GLY A 118 3.71 9.05 -0.80
CA GLY A 118 4.60 9.75 -1.72
C GLY A 118 4.64 9.16 -3.13
N ASP A 119 3.90 8.08 -3.38
CA ASP A 119 3.91 7.28 -4.60
C ASP A 119 2.62 7.52 -5.38
N ALA A 120 2.68 8.42 -6.36
CA ALA A 120 1.53 8.84 -7.14
C ALA A 120 0.97 7.75 -8.08
N VAL A 121 1.71 6.67 -8.34
CA VAL A 121 1.41 5.78 -9.48
C VAL A 121 0.72 4.48 -9.06
N HIS A 122 0.77 4.12 -7.78
CA HIS A 122 0.54 2.73 -7.39
C HIS A 122 -0.64 2.47 -6.43
N THR A 123 -1.62 3.38 -6.30
CA THR A 123 -2.77 3.17 -5.40
C THR A 123 -3.48 1.83 -5.61
N GLU A 124 -3.83 1.48 -6.86
CA GLU A 124 -4.49 0.19 -7.16
C GLU A 124 -3.56 -0.99 -6.86
N ARG A 125 -2.25 -0.86 -7.10
CA ARG A 125 -1.28 -1.90 -6.74
C ARG A 125 -1.23 -2.10 -5.23
N ARG A 126 -1.21 -1.01 -4.45
CA ARG A 126 -1.22 -1.08 -2.98
C ARG A 126 -2.53 -1.62 -2.46
N ALA A 127 -3.66 -1.27 -3.06
CA ALA A 127 -4.96 -1.84 -2.73
C ALA A 127 -4.96 -3.36 -2.98
N ARG A 128 -4.41 -3.82 -4.11
CA ARG A 128 -4.21 -5.25 -4.38
C ARG A 128 -3.30 -5.92 -3.35
N ASP A 129 -2.16 -5.31 -3.01
CA ASP A 129 -1.25 -5.82 -1.99
C ASP A 129 -1.96 -5.98 -0.63
N LEU A 130 -2.84 -5.03 -0.24
CA LEU A 130 -3.65 -5.15 0.97
C LEU A 130 -4.71 -6.26 0.87
N ARG A 131 -5.31 -6.47 -0.32
CA ARG A 131 -6.21 -7.62 -0.55
C ARG A 131 -5.48 -8.95 -0.46
N ASP A 132 -4.22 -9.02 -0.93
CA ASP A 132 -3.37 -10.22 -0.79
C ASP A 132 -3.08 -10.54 0.69
N LEU A 133 -3.04 -9.52 1.56
CA LEU A 133 -2.99 -9.69 3.02
C LEU A 133 -4.33 -10.11 3.63
N GLY A 134 -5.39 -10.28 2.84
CA GLY A 134 -6.70 -10.71 3.31
C GLY A 134 -7.62 -9.58 3.77
N PHE A 135 -7.22 -8.31 3.61
CA PHE A 135 -8.11 -7.19 3.91
C PHE A 135 -9.15 -6.99 2.80
N ALA A 136 -10.41 -6.83 3.18
CA ALA A 136 -11.49 -6.55 2.26
C ALA A 136 -11.52 -5.05 1.90
N LEU A 137 -10.94 -4.69 0.75
CA LEU A 137 -11.00 -3.33 0.19
C LEU A 137 -11.93 -3.27 -1.02
N LEU A 138 -13.01 -2.51 -0.88
CA LEU A 138 -13.92 -2.18 -1.98
C LEU A 138 -13.45 -0.91 -2.68
N ALA A 139 -13.40 -0.96 -4.00
CA ALA A 139 -13.19 0.23 -4.82
C ALA A 139 -14.55 0.74 -5.32
N SER A 140 -14.73 2.06 -5.28
CA SER A 140 -15.92 2.74 -5.79
C SER A 140 -15.52 4.00 -6.55
N ASP A 141 -16.33 4.37 -7.54
CA ASP A 141 -16.17 5.63 -8.26
C ASP A 141 -17.02 6.72 -7.59
N HIS A 142 -16.41 7.86 -7.30
CA HIS A 142 -17.06 9.02 -6.70
C HIS A 142 -16.83 10.27 -7.57
N PRO A 143 -17.69 11.30 -7.45
CA PRO A 143 -17.39 12.62 -8.01
C PRO A 143 -16.11 13.17 -7.38
N GLY A 144 -15.01 13.17 -8.13
CA GLY A 144 -13.67 13.51 -7.64
C GLY A 144 -12.63 12.40 -7.77
N GLY A 145 -13.03 11.18 -8.16
CA GLY A 145 -12.11 10.10 -8.50
C GLY A 145 -12.44 8.77 -7.82
N GLN A 146 -11.50 7.84 -7.89
CA GLN A 146 -11.63 6.52 -7.27
C GLN A 146 -11.47 6.63 -5.74
N ALA A 147 -12.33 5.95 -5.00
CA ALA A 147 -12.23 5.80 -3.55
C ALA A 147 -12.12 4.32 -3.15
N TYR A 148 -11.57 4.10 -1.97
CA TYR A 148 -11.40 2.78 -1.37
C TYR A 148 -12.04 2.76 0.01
N THR A 149 -12.80 1.71 0.29
CA THR A 149 -13.40 1.48 1.61
C THR A 149 -12.87 0.17 2.18
N LEU A 150 -12.23 0.25 3.35
CA LEU A 150 -11.87 -0.93 4.13
C LEU A 150 -13.13 -1.44 4.83
N VAL A 151 -13.51 -2.69 4.56
CA VAL A 151 -14.75 -3.29 5.08
C VAL A 151 -14.56 -3.80 6.51
N ASP A 152 -13.39 -4.37 6.81
CA ASP A 152 -13.07 -4.95 8.13
C ASP A 152 -11.60 -4.64 8.48
N SER A 153 -11.33 -4.41 9.77
CA SER A 153 -9.98 -4.24 10.30
C SER A 153 -9.24 -5.56 10.52
N VAL A 154 -9.96 -6.69 10.47
CA VAL A 154 -9.39 -8.04 10.61
C VAL A 154 -9.25 -8.67 9.22
N PRO A 155 -8.04 -9.10 8.81
CA PRO A 155 -7.84 -9.79 7.54
C PRO A 155 -8.41 -11.21 7.58
N ALA A 156 -8.92 -11.67 6.44
CA ALA A 156 -9.27 -13.07 6.19
C ALA A 156 -8.00 -13.93 6.06
N ALA A 157 -7.40 -14.28 7.20
CA ALA A 157 -6.08 -14.91 7.28
C ALA A 157 -5.95 -16.22 6.49
N GLN A 158 -7.00 -17.04 6.44
CA GLN A 158 -6.98 -18.30 5.67
C GLN A 158 -6.91 -18.06 4.16
N THR A 159 -7.70 -17.10 3.65
CA THR A 159 -7.65 -16.72 2.23
C THR A 159 -6.29 -16.14 1.87
N ALA A 160 -5.75 -15.25 2.71
CA ALA A 160 -4.43 -14.67 2.52
C ALA A 160 -3.31 -15.74 2.54
N ALA A 161 -3.40 -16.73 3.43
CA ALA A 161 -2.43 -17.82 3.52
C ALA A 161 -2.30 -18.59 2.19
N VAL A 162 -3.43 -18.92 1.56
CA VAL A 162 -3.47 -19.59 0.24
C VAL A 162 -2.77 -18.73 -0.82
N ILE A 163 -3.14 -17.45 -0.92
CA ILE A 163 -2.61 -16.50 -1.90
C ILE A 163 -1.08 -16.36 -1.75
N LEU A 164 -0.62 -16.17 -0.52
CA LEU A 164 0.78 -15.85 -0.25
C LEU A 164 1.68 -17.07 -0.34
N ILE A 165 1.24 -18.28 0.04
CA ILE A 165 2.00 -19.51 -0.22
C ILE A 165 2.22 -19.70 -1.72
N HIS A 166 1.15 -19.53 -2.49
CA HIS A 166 1.22 -19.65 -3.93
C HIS A 166 2.19 -18.63 -4.54
N ARG A 167 2.13 -17.37 -4.10
CA ARG A 167 3.08 -16.32 -4.49
C ARG A 167 4.51 -16.68 -4.12
N ASN A 168 4.76 -17.10 -2.89
CA ASN A 168 6.09 -17.46 -2.39
C ASN A 168 6.72 -18.60 -3.21
N ILE A 169 5.95 -19.65 -3.51
CA ILE A 169 6.41 -20.79 -4.33
C ILE A 169 6.70 -20.35 -5.78
N ARG A 170 5.82 -19.55 -6.38
CA ARG A 170 6.00 -19.08 -7.77
C ARG A 170 7.19 -18.13 -7.93
N GLN A 171 7.50 -17.35 -6.89
CA GLN A 171 8.61 -16.40 -6.91
C GLN A 171 9.98 -17.06 -6.67
N ASP A 172 10.02 -18.31 -6.18
CA ASP A 172 11.26 -19.04 -6.00
C ASP A 172 11.82 -19.53 -7.35
N LYS A 173 12.86 -18.82 -7.82
CA LYS A 173 13.59 -19.11 -9.06
C LYS A 173 14.53 -20.31 -8.96
N THR A 174 14.76 -20.84 -7.75
CA THR A 174 15.64 -22.00 -7.52
C THR A 174 14.91 -23.33 -7.69
N LEU A 175 13.57 -23.32 -7.73
CA LEU A 175 12.76 -24.50 -7.95
C LEU A 175 12.77 -24.95 -9.42
N SER A 176 12.96 -26.25 -9.65
CA SER A 176 12.59 -26.87 -10.92
C SER A 176 11.07 -26.85 -11.12
N GLU A 177 10.62 -26.89 -12.37
CA GLU A 177 9.18 -26.91 -12.73
C GLU A 177 8.42 -28.04 -12.03
N ASN A 178 9.00 -29.24 -12.01
CA ASN A 178 8.41 -30.40 -11.32
C ASN A 178 8.26 -30.18 -9.81
N SER A 179 9.27 -29.59 -9.17
CA SER A 179 9.23 -29.30 -7.73
C SER A 179 8.19 -28.23 -7.41
N ARG A 180 8.10 -27.20 -8.25
CA ARG A 180 7.09 -26.14 -8.15
C ARG A 180 5.69 -26.70 -8.31
N ALA A 181 5.42 -27.46 -9.37
CA ALA A 181 4.13 -28.08 -9.61
C ALA A 181 3.71 -29.04 -8.48
N ARG A 182 4.67 -29.78 -7.91
CA ARG A 182 4.42 -30.61 -6.71
C ARG A 182 3.98 -29.75 -5.52
N LEU A 183 4.72 -28.69 -5.18
CA LEU A 183 4.39 -27.82 -4.05
C LEU A 183 3.05 -27.09 -4.23
N LEU A 184 2.74 -26.64 -5.45
CA LEU A 184 1.45 -26.00 -5.74
C LEU A 184 0.27 -26.99 -5.61
N ARG A 185 0.44 -28.25 -6.04
CA ARG A 185 -0.55 -29.30 -5.81
C ARG A 185 -0.75 -29.59 -4.32
N LEU A 186 0.33 -29.65 -3.54
CA LEU A 186 0.25 -29.82 -2.09
C LEU A 186 -0.47 -28.66 -1.39
N ALA A 187 -0.40 -27.45 -1.95
CA ALA A 187 -1.16 -26.30 -1.49
C ALA A 187 -2.64 -26.31 -1.93
N GLY A 188 -3.14 -27.42 -2.50
CA GLY A 188 -4.53 -27.56 -2.91
C GLY A 188 -4.88 -26.87 -4.23
N ILE A 189 -3.88 -26.51 -5.05
CA ILE A 189 -4.09 -25.87 -6.35
C ILE A 189 -3.68 -26.87 -7.45
N GLY A 190 -4.67 -27.60 -7.96
CA GLY A 190 -4.51 -28.44 -9.14
C GLY A 190 -4.32 -27.59 -10.40
N ILE A 191 -3.33 -27.94 -11.21
CA ILE A 191 -3.27 -27.53 -12.62
C ILE A 191 -4.58 -28.04 -13.27
N PRO A 192 -5.34 -27.24 -14.06
CA PRO A 192 -6.43 -27.80 -14.83
C PRO A 192 -5.87 -28.92 -15.73
N PRO A 193 -6.54 -30.08 -15.86
CA PRO A 193 -6.01 -31.19 -16.65
C PRO A 193 -5.68 -30.68 -18.05
N GLU A 194 -4.45 -30.93 -18.51
CA GLU A 194 -4.09 -30.76 -19.91
C GLU A 194 -5.08 -31.59 -20.73
N GLN A 195 -5.76 -30.92 -21.66
CA GLN A 195 -6.58 -31.60 -22.65
C GLN A 195 -5.63 -32.40 -23.53
N GLU A 196 -5.71 -33.73 -23.43
CA GLU A 196 -5.21 -34.67 -24.44
C GLU A 196 -5.86 -34.43 -25.81
#